data_AF-A0A5B0LKY3-F1
#
_entry.id   AF-A0A5B0LKY3-F1
#
_cell.length_a   1.000
_cell.length_b   1.000
_cell.length_c   1.000
_cell.angle_alpha   90.00
_cell.angle_beta   90.00
_cell.angle_gamma   90.00
#
_symmetry.space_group_name_H-M   'P 1'
#
loop_
_entity.id
_entity.type
_entity.pdbx_description
1 polymer ?
#
loop_
_entity_poly.entity_id
_entity_poly.type
_entity_poly.pdbx_seq_one_letter_code
_entity_poly.pdbx_strand_id
1 'polypeptide(L)'
;MKNALEIARAYKPSIKKEMKVEAALQSPRYFGVKLDVDLKKLVGELLGAFGQTPQEPTQKAGHQMFTELVKNRRITATPHLTLVHQNQTEESEEMKRLWDEYQGRVLARKVAFGLLLGPKLIWNNRVMILEARVRTQDSATDPAPTSIRYHVTIGTADESIRPVEGFDLLHHFFRSVPPASHSSTQPAPSSQTHATLDAGKEDADRAGEVLFLDVKTVSVSGTL
;
A
#
# COMPACT_ATOMS: atom_id res chain seq x y z
N MET A 1 -9.74 -48.11 38.10
CA MET A 1 -8.87 -47.93 36.91
C MET A 1 -9.25 -48.79 35.71
N LYS A 2 -9.59 -50.09 35.85
CA LYS A 2 -9.93 -50.97 34.70
C LYS A 2 -11.06 -50.44 33.79
N ASN A 3 -12.09 -49.83 34.39
CA ASN A 3 -13.26 -49.33 33.67
C ASN A 3 -12.97 -48.13 32.74
N ALA A 4 -12.03 -47.25 33.13
CA ALA A 4 -11.65 -46.10 32.31
C ALA A 4 -10.87 -46.51 31.04
N LEU A 5 -10.10 -47.61 31.12
CA LEU A 5 -9.31 -48.10 30.01
C LEU A 5 -10.17 -48.76 28.92
N GLU A 6 -11.24 -49.46 29.32
CA GLU A 6 -12.19 -50.06 28.38
C GLU A 6 -13.01 -48.99 27.66
N ILE A 7 -13.45 -47.94 28.36
CA ILE A 7 -14.15 -46.80 27.76
C ILE A 7 -13.25 -46.07 26.75
N ALA A 8 -11.98 -45.86 27.08
CA ALA A 8 -11.03 -45.23 26.16
C ALA A 8 -10.75 -46.07 24.91
N ARG A 9 -10.71 -47.42 25.03
CA ARG A 9 -10.51 -48.33 23.88
C ARG A 9 -11.75 -48.45 22.99
N ALA A 10 -12.95 -48.33 23.57
CA ALA A 10 -14.20 -48.35 22.82
C ALA A 10 -14.50 -47.01 22.11
N TYR A 11 -13.80 -45.93 22.48
CA TYR A 11 -13.96 -44.63 21.85
C TYR A 11 -13.42 -44.64 20.42
N LYS A 12 -14.30 -44.45 19.43
CA LYS A 12 -13.90 -44.22 18.04
C LYS A 12 -13.61 -42.73 17.87
N PRO A 13 -12.34 -42.31 17.74
CA PRO A 13 -12.03 -40.91 17.55
C PRO A 13 -12.64 -40.43 16.22
N SER A 14 -13.40 -39.34 16.26
CA SER A 14 -13.76 -38.65 15.03
C SER A 14 -12.48 -38.02 14.47
N ILE A 15 -11.89 -38.64 13.46
CA ILE A 15 -10.79 -38.04 12.70
C ILE A 15 -11.39 -36.79 12.05
N LYS A 16 -10.96 -35.60 12.51
CA LYS A 16 -11.30 -34.36 11.83
C LYS A 16 -10.81 -34.53 10.39
N LYS A 17 -11.73 -34.50 9.42
CA LYS A 17 -11.39 -34.48 7.99
C LYS A 17 -10.27 -33.47 7.80
N GLU A 18 -9.20 -33.86 7.11
CA GLU A 18 -8.22 -32.90 6.62
C GLU A 18 -9.00 -31.75 5.96
N MET A 19 -8.76 -30.54 6.44
CA MET A 19 -9.33 -29.34 5.84
C MET A 19 -8.90 -29.35 4.38
N LYS A 20 -9.85 -29.63 3.48
CA LYS A 20 -9.63 -29.40 2.05
C LYS A 20 -9.20 -27.95 1.91
N VAL A 21 -8.03 -27.73 1.31
CA VAL A 21 -7.61 -26.39 0.89
C VAL A 21 -8.74 -25.84 0.04
N GLU A 22 -9.28 -24.69 0.44
CA GLU A 22 -10.41 -24.07 -0.26
C GLU A 22 -10.05 -23.86 -1.72
N ALA A 23 -10.96 -24.17 -2.65
CA ALA A 23 -10.68 -24.08 -4.08
C ALA A 23 -10.24 -22.66 -4.51
N ALA A 24 -10.68 -21.62 -3.79
CA ALA A 24 -10.25 -20.24 -3.98
C ALA A 24 -8.74 -20.03 -3.76
N LEU A 25 -8.09 -20.84 -2.92
CA LEU A 25 -6.64 -20.80 -2.68
C LEU A 25 -5.84 -21.49 -3.79
N GLN A 26 -6.50 -22.27 -4.67
CA GLN A 26 -5.83 -22.96 -5.77
C GLN A 26 -5.72 -22.13 -7.05
N SER A 27 -6.52 -21.07 -7.17
CA SER A 27 -6.48 -20.16 -8.34
C SER A 27 -6.75 -18.71 -7.92
N PRO A 28 -5.91 -18.13 -7.05
CA PRO A 28 -6.04 -16.72 -6.68
C PRO A 28 -5.79 -15.84 -7.91
N ARG A 29 -6.41 -14.65 -7.95
CA ARG A 29 -6.15 -13.63 -8.98
C ARG A 29 -4.91 -12.78 -8.65
N TYR A 30 -4.62 -12.64 -7.37
CA TYR A 30 -3.48 -11.93 -6.84
C TYR A 30 -3.20 -12.41 -5.42
N PHE A 31 -1.98 -12.20 -4.95
CA PHE A 31 -1.63 -12.25 -3.54
C PHE A 31 -1.54 -10.84 -2.99
N GLY A 32 -2.16 -10.58 -1.85
CA GLY A 32 -2.13 -9.27 -1.22
C GLY A 32 -2.20 -9.36 0.29
N VAL A 33 -1.54 -8.42 0.95
CA VAL A 33 -1.56 -8.32 2.41
C VAL A 33 -2.72 -7.42 2.78
N LYS A 34 -3.70 -7.95 3.53
CA LYS A 34 -4.72 -7.13 4.19
C LYS A 34 -4.07 -6.38 5.35
N LEU A 35 -4.36 -5.08 5.45
CA LEU A 35 -3.88 -4.24 6.53
C LEU A 35 -4.98 -4.08 7.58
N ASP A 36 -4.60 -4.13 8.85
CA ASP A 36 -5.46 -3.76 9.98
C ASP A 36 -5.14 -2.33 10.41
N VAL A 37 -5.55 -1.36 9.57
CA VAL A 37 -5.26 0.06 9.79
C VAL A 37 -6.46 0.92 9.39
N ASP A 38 -6.77 1.92 10.20
CA ASP A 38 -7.70 2.99 9.81
C ASP A 38 -6.97 4.00 8.92
N LEU A 39 -7.15 3.90 7.61
CA LEU A 39 -6.53 4.81 6.64
C LEU A 39 -6.93 6.26 6.84
N LYS A 40 -8.17 6.53 7.27
CA LYS A 40 -8.64 7.89 7.51
C LYS A 40 -7.87 8.50 8.68
N LYS A 41 -7.71 7.74 9.77
CA LYS A 41 -6.92 8.20 10.91
C LYS A 41 -5.45 8.37 10.55
N LEU A 42 -4.84 7.34 9.94
CA LEU A 42 -3.42 7.33 9.58
C LEU A 42 -3.06 8.50 8.66
N VAL A 43 -3.77 8.68 7.54
CA VAL A 43 -3.44 9.72 6.57
C VAL A 43 -3.74 11.11 7.13
N GLY A 44 -4.80 11.26 7.93
CA GLY A 44 -5.08 12.52 8.62
C GLY A 44 -3.97 12.92 9.60
N GLU A 45 -3.38 11.95 10.32
CA GLU A 45 -2.21 12.18 11.17
C GLU A 45 -0.96 12.54 10.35
N LEU A 46 -0.69 11.81 9.26
CA LEU A 46 0.47 12.05 8.38
C LEU A 46 0.43 13.42 7.70
N LEU A 47 -0.75 13.90 7.35
CA LEU A 47 -0.95 15.24 6.80
C LEU A 47 -0.88 16.34 7.87
N GLY A 48 -1.03 16.01 9.16
CA GLY A 48 -1.21 17.02 10.20
C GLY A 48 -2.61 17.66 10.16
N ALA A 49 -3.57 17.01 9.50
CA ALA A 49 -4.94 17.50 9.32
C ALA A 49 -5.71 17.68 10.65
N PHE A 50 -5.16 17.13 11.75
CA PHE A 50 -5.71 17.24 13.11
C PHE A 50 -4.92 18.22 14.00
N GLY A 51 -4.43 19.35 13.47
CA GLY A 51 -3.85 20.39 14.32
C GLY A 51 -2.82 21.32 13.68
N GLN A 52 -2.52 21.19 12.40
CA GLN A 52 -1.59 22.07 11.69
C GLN A 52 -2.24 22.69 10.46
N THR A 53 -2.05 24.00 10.26
CA THR A 53 -2.46 24.68 9.04
C THR A 53 -1.45 24.38 7.93
N PRO A 54 -1.88 23.88 6.76
CA PRO A 54 -0.96 23.60 5.66
C PRO A 54 -0.26 24.88 5.19
N GLN A 55 1.08 24.85 5.12
CA GLN A 55 1.87 26.02 4.78
C GLN A 55 2.11 26.10 3.27
N GLU A 56 2.50 24.97 2.67
CA GLU A 56 2.89 24.89 1.26
C GLU A 56 1.71 24.57 0.32
N PRO A 57 1.73 25.04 -0.95
CA PRO A 57 0.68 24.74 -1.93
C PRO A 57 0.42 23.24 -2.12
N THR A 58 1.48 22.43 -2.19
CA THR A 58 1.38 20.97 -2.32
C THR A 58 0.76 20.33 -1.08
N GLN A 59 1.06 20.85 0.11
CA GLN A 59 0.42 20.39 1.35
C GLN A 59 -1.08 20.73 1.34
N LYS A 60 -1.45 21.95 0.93
CA LYS A 60 -2.85 22.36 0.78
C LYS A 60 -3.60 21.45 -0.19
N ALA A 61 -3.02 21.17 -1.35
CA ALA A 61 -3.60 20.27 -2.35
C ALA A 61 -3.79 18.84 -1.82
N GLY A 62 -2.81 18.31 -1.07
CA GLY A 62 -2.92 16.98 -0.44
C GLY A 62 -4.03 16.92 0.61
N HIS A 63 -4.16 17.98 1.43
CA HIS A 63 -5.26 18.11 2.39
C HIS A 63 -6.62 18.21 1.71
N GLN A 64 -6.73 18.97 0.63
CA GLN A 64 -7.97 19.10 -0.14
C GLN A 64 -8.39 17.76 -0.73
N MET A 65 -7.49 17.05 -1.41
CA MET A 65 -7.77 15.72 -1.97
C MET A 65 -8.22 14.74 -0.88
N PHE A 66 -7.49 14.67 0.24
CA PHE A 66 -7.86 13.80 1.36
C PHE A 66 -9.21 14.17 1.97
N THR A 67 -9.49 15.47 2.14
CA THR A 67 -10.76 15.96 2.68
C THR A 67 -11.94 15.58 1.79
N GLU A 68 -11.80 15.73 0.47
CA GLU A 68 -12.82 15.31 -0.48
C GLU A 68 -13.03 13.78 -0.46
N LEU A 69 -11.96 12.98 -0.37
CA LEU A 69 -12.10 11.53 -0.20
C LEU A 69 -12.90 11.17 1.05
N VAL A 70 -12.61 11.81 2.19
CA VAL A 70 -13.33 11.57 3.45
C VAL A 70 -14.79 11.99 3.34
N LYS A 71 -15.05 13.19 2.84
CA LYS A 71 -16.39 13.77 2.68
C LYS A 71 -17.27 12.92 1.76
N ASN A 72 -16.70 12.43 0.66
CA ASN A 72 -17.40 11.63 -0.33
C ASN A 72 -17.39 10.13 0.00
N ARG A 73 -16.90 9.74 1.19
CA ARG A 73 -16.80 8.33 1.66
C ARG A 73 -16.03 7.42 0.70
N ARG A 74 -14.98 7.96 0.11
CA ARG A 74 -14.12 7.32 -0.88
C ARG A 74 -12.83 6.72 -0.33
N ILE A 75 -12.64 6.75 0.99
CA ILE A 75 -11.52 6.06 1.63
C ILE A 75 -11.72 4.54 1.49
N THR A 76 -10.67 3.83 1.09
CA THR A 76 -10.68 2.38 0.93
C THR A 76 -11.06 1.70 2.25
N ALA A 77 -12.21 1.03 2.27
CA ALA A 77 -12.75 0.42 3.49
C ALA A 77 -11.96 -0.82 3.95
N THR A 78 -11.36 -1.57 3.03
CA THR A 78 -10.53 -2.74 3.33
C THR A 78 -9.14 -2.54 2.71
N PRO A 79 -8.25 -1.84 3.44
CA PRO A 79 -6.91 -1.57 2.94
C PRO A 79 -6.16 -2.86 2.71
N HIS A 80 -5.58 -2.98 1.53
CA HIS A 80 -4.72 -4.09 1.16
C HIS A 80 -3.54 -3.56 0.33
N LEU A 81 -2.46 -4.32 0.34
CA LEU A 81 -1.30 -4.14 -0.50
C LEU A 81 -1.22 -5.32 -1.43
N THR A 82 -1.30 -5.10 -2.74
CA THR A 82 -1.13 -6.17 -3.73
C THR A 82 0.35 -6.46 -3.91
N LEU A 83 0.75 -7.71 -3.63
CA LEU A 83 2.14 -8.17 -3.77
C LEU A 83 2.45 -8.59 -5.20
N VAL A 84 1.55 -9.37 -5.79
CA VAL A 84 1.68 -9.85 -7.17
C VAL A 84 0.31 -10.21 -7.72
N HIS A 85 0.04 -9.80 -8.96
CA HIS A 85 -1.15 -10.15 -9.71
C HIS A 85 -0.83 -11.24 -10.75
N GLN A 86 -1.78 -12.14 -11.02
CA GLN A 86 -1.58 -13.27 -11.93
C GLN A 86 -1.12 -12.81 -13.32
N ASN A 87 -1.73 -11.75 -13.85
CA ASN A 87 -1.35 -11.16 -15.14
C ASN A 87 0.12 -10.72 -15.22
N GLN A 88 0.81 -10.51 -14.11
CA GLN A 88 2.23 -10.12 -14.10
C GLN A 88 3.17 -11.32 -14.24
N THR A 89 2.69 -12.55 -13.99
CA THR A 89 3.55 -13.75 -13.96
C THR A 89 3.95 -14.25 -15.34
N GLU A 90 3.15 -13.96 -16.37
CA GLU A 90 3.47 -14.32 -17.75
C GLU A 90 4.53 -13.39 -18.36
N GLU A 91 4.62 -12.16 -17.87
CA GLU A 91 5.48 -11.11 -18.40
C GLU A 91 6.86 -11.04 -17.71
N SER A 92 7.00 -11.67 -16.54
CA SER A 92 8.22 -11.60 -15.74
C SER A 92 8.47 -12.86 -14.91
N GLU A 93 9.63 -13.50 -15.14
CA GLU A 93 10.12 -14.62 -14.34
C GLU A 93 10.34 -14.23 -12.86
N GLU A 94 10.65 -12.96 -12.57
CA GLU A 94 10.74 -12.45 -11.21
C GLU A 94 9.36 -12.46 -10.52
N MET A 95 8.33 -11.98 -11.23
CA MET A 95 6.95 -11.97 -10.72
C MET A 95 6.40 -13.38 -10.55
N LYS A 96 6.75 -14.30 -11.45
CA LYS A 96 6.42 -15.73 -11.33
C LYS A 96 7.08 -16.37 -10.10
N ARG A 97 8.34 -16.06 -9.81
CA ARG A 97 9.01 -16.54 -8.59
C ARG A 97 8.34 -16.00 -7.33
N LEU A 98 7.98 -14.72 -7.30
CA LEU A 98 7.23 -14.13 -6.18
C LEU A 98 5.87 -14.79 -6.00
N TRP A 99 5.17 -15.07 -7.10
CA TRP A 99 3.90 -15.81 -7.09
C TRP A 99 4.05 -17.17 -6.43
N ASP A 100 5.00 -17.98 -6.89
CA ASP A 100 5.25 -19.32 -6.36
C ASP A 100 5.64 -19.26 -4.87
N GLU A 101 6.44 -18.26 -4.48
CA GLU A 101 6.81 -18.03 -3.08
C GLU A 101 5.56 -17.74 -2.21
N TYR A 102 4.73 -16.78 -2.60
CA TYR A 102 3.54 -16.42 -1.83
C TYR A 102 2.50 -17.54 -1.82
N GLN A 103 2.34 -18.27 -2.92
CA GLN A 103 1.51 -19.47 -2.96
C GLN A 103 2.01 -20.51 -1.95
N GLY A 104 3.32 -20.75 -1.89
CA GLY A 104 3.94 -21.63 -0.89
C GLY A 104 3.69 -21.16 0.55
N ARG A 105 3.82 -19.86 0.83
CA ARG A 105 3.57 -19.26 2.15
C ARG A 105 2.11 -19.42 2.59
N VAL A 106 1.14 -19.19 1.70
CA VAL A 106 -0.30 -19.39 1.98
C VAL A 106 -0.59 -20.85 2.29
N LEU A 107 -0.10 -21.78 1.45
CA LEU A 107 -0.30 -23.21 1.66
C LEU A 107 0.33 -23.70 2.98
N ALA A 108 1.46 -23.11 3.37
CA ALA A 108 2.11 -23.34 4.65
C ALA A 108 1.49 -22.58 5.83
N ARG A 109 0.43 -21.77 5.61
CA ARG A 109 -0.22 -20.88 6.59
C ARG A 109 0.72 -19.89 7.27
N LYS A 110 1.81 -19.52 6.60
CA LYS A 110 2.75 -18.47 7.03
C LYS A 110 2.32 -17.14 6.43
N VAL A 111 1.34 -16.50 7.06
CA VAL A 111 0.62 -15.35 6.48
C VAL A 111 0.94 -14.01 7.13
N ALA A 112 1.82 -13.96 8.14
CA ALA A 112 2.16 -12.71 8.82
C ALA A 112 3.19 -11.90 8.02
N PHE A 113 2.93 -10.59 7.87
CA PHE A 113 3.81 -9.65 7.19
C PHE A 113 4.03 -8.40 8.02
N GLY A 114 5.28 -7.91 8.03
CA GLY A 114 5.60 -6.55 8.45
C GLY A 114 5.65 -5.64 7.23
N LEU A 115 5.02 -4.48 7.31
CA LEU A 115 4.98 -3.50 6.23
C LEU A 115 5.48 -2.14 6.74
N LEU A 116 6.13 -1.40 5.86
CA LEU A 116 6.44 0.00 6.05
C LEU A 116 5.56 0.82 5.11
N LEU A 117 4.74 1.71 5.66
CA LEU A 117 3.93 2.66 4.93
C LEU A 117 4.60 4.03 4.91
N GLY A 118 4.58 4.72 3.77
CA GLY A 118 5.45 5.84 3.45
C GLY A 118 6.77 5.37 2.79
N PRO A 119 7.70 6.29 2.50
CA PRO A 119 7.73 7.70 2.89
C PRO A 119 6.96 8.65 1.96
N LYS A 120 6.40 8.20 0.84
CA LYS A 120 5.69 9.09 -0.08
C LYS A 120 4.17 8.90 -0.01
N LEU A 121 3.44 9.99 0.24
CA LEU A 121 2.02 10.09 -0.07
C LEU A 121 1.90 10.72 -1.46
N ILE A 122 1.31 10.02 -2.43
CA ILE A 122 1.30 10.42 -3.84
C ILE A 122 -0.15 10.51 -4.30
N TRP A 123 -0.51 11.55 -5.04
CA TRP A 123 -1.86 11.69 -5.57
C TRP A 123 -1.90 12.51 -6.86
N ASN A 124 -3.04 12.40 -7.54
CA ASN A 124 -3.50 13.34 -8.55
C ASN A 124 -4.98 13.66 -8.27
N ASN A 125 -5.69 14.24 -9.24
CA ASN A 125 -7.12 14.53 -9.11
C ASN A 125 -8.03 13.28 -9.13
N ARG A 126 -7.49 12.08 -9.33
CA ARG A 126 -8.25 10.82 -9.49
C ARG A 126 -8.02 9.84 -8.35
N VAL A 127 -6.79 9.65 -7.90
CA VAL A 127 -6.43 8.64 -6.90
C VAL A 127 -5.36 9.16 -5.95
N MET A 128 -5.46 8.76 -4.69
CA MET A 128 -4.43 8.96 -3.67
C MET A 128 -3.91 7.60 -3.22
N ILE A 129 -2.58 7.47 -3.16
CA ILE A 129 -1.88 6.26 -2.74
C ILE A 129 -0.81 6.59 -1.70
N LEU A 130 -0.55 5.63 -0.83
CA LEU A 130 0.58 5.67 0.09
C LEU A 130 1.59 4.62 -0.35
N GLU A 131 2.84 5.05 -0.55
CA GLU A 131 3.95 4.14 -0.84
C GLU A 131 4.08 3.09 0.27
N ALA A 132 4.46 1.88 -0.10
CA ALA A 132 4.71 0.83 0.86
C ALA A 132 5.92 -0.04 0.50
N ARG A 133 6.45 -0.72 1.52
CA ARG A 133 7.48 -1.75 1.42
C ARG A 133 7.14 -2.93 2.31
N VAL A 134 7.55 -4.12 1.88
CA VAL A 134 7.42 -5.35 2.65
C VAL A 134 8.74 -5.62 3.38
N ARG A 135 8.65 -6.01 4.66
CA ARG A 135 9.77 -6.58 5.43
C ARG A 135 9.66 -8.10 5.40
N THR A 136 10.71 -8.79 4.97
CA THR A 136 10.76 -10.25 4.95
C THR A 136 11.14 -10.78 6.33
N GLN A 137 10.21 -11.42 7.06
CA GLN A 137 10.40 -11.84 8.47
C GLN A 137 11.56 -12.83 8.75
N ASP A 138 12.31 -13.26 7.73
CA ASP A 138 13.27 -14.37 7.81
C ASP A 138 14.70 -13.99 8.27
N SER A 139 14.94 -12.76 8.72
CA SER A 139 16.25 -12.31 9.23
C SER A 139 16.20 -11.94 10.71
N ALA A 140 17.10 -12.52 11.52
CA ALA A 140 17.24 -12.25 12.97
C ALA A 140 17.65 -10.79 13.29
N THR A 141 18.04 -10.04 12.27
CA THR A 141 18.24 -8.60 12.25
C THR A 141 17.17 -7.96 11.37
N ASP A 142 16.59 -6.84 11.82
CA ASP A 142 15.45 -6.16 11.19
C ASP A 142 15.62 -6.11 9.65
N PRO A 143 14.87 -6.95 8.91
CA PRO A 143 15.15 -7.21 7.52
C PRO A 143 14.95 -5.94 6.70
N ALA A 144 15.95 -5.61 5.88
CA ALA A 144 15.86 -4.48 4.98
C ALA A 144 14.61 -4.65 4.09
N PRO A 145 13.84 -3.57 3.85
CA PRO A 145 12.67 -3.64 3.00
C PRO A 145 13.03 -4.11 1.58
N THR A 146 12.11 -4.80 0.92
CA THR A 146 12.28 -5.22 -0.49
C THR A 146 12.63 -4.03 -1.39
N SER A 147 13.40 -4.27 -2.45
CA SER A 147 13.64 -3.26 -3.50
C SER A 147 12.34 -2.88 -4.23
N ILE A 148 11.39 -3.83 -4.30
CA ILE A 148 10.09 -3.63 -4.92
C ILE A 148 9.30 -2.58 -4.15
N ARG A 149 8.79 -1.59 -4.90
CA ARG A 149 7.89 -0.56 -4.37
C ARG A 149 6.45 -1.00 -4.54
N TYR A 150 5.70 -0.93 -3.45
CA TYR A 150 4.28 -1.20 -3.44
C TYR A 150 3.50 0.08 -3.14
N HIS A 151 2.18 -0.01 -3.22
CA HIS A 151 1.29 1.04 -2.75
C HIS A 151 0.11 0.45 -1.99
N VAL A 152 -0.46 1.27 -1.12
CA VAL A 152 -1.80 1.09 -0.56
C VAL A 152 -2.67 2.20 -1.12
N THR A 153 -3.75 1.85 -1.80
CA THR A 153 -4.71 2.83 -2.32
C THR A 153 -5.49 3.43 -1.16
N ILE A 154 -5.34 4.74 -0.94
CA ILE A 154 -6.05 5.48 0.10
C ILE A 154 -7.51 5.69 -0.30
N GLY A 155 -7.75 6.05 -1.55
CA GLY A 155 -9.08 6.23 -2.10
C GLY A 155 -9.06 6.77 -3.52
N THR A 156 -10.22 6.73 -4.17
CA THR A 156 -10.44 7.26 -5.52
C THR A 156 -11.45 8.40 -5.48
N ALA A 157 -11.27 9.45 -6.27
CA ALA A 157 -12.16 10.61 -6.25
C ALA A 157 -13.61 10.25 -6.60
N ASP A 158 -13.80 9.22 -7.43
CA ASP A 158 -15.09 8.75 -7.93
C ASP A 158 -15.16 7.22 -8.05
N GLU A 159 -16.38 6.68 -8.15
CA GLU A 159 -16.71 5.25 -8.26
C GLU A 159 -16.29 4.65 -9.61
N SER A 160 -16.27 5.47 -10.66
CA SER A 160 -15.84 5.06 -12.00
C SER A 160 -14.32 4.85 -12.12
N ILE A 161 -13.56 5.33 -11.13
CA ILE A 161 -12.10 5.25 -11.10
C ILE A 161 -11.70 3.90 -10.54
N ARG A 162 -10.96 3.13 -11.34
CA ARG A 162 -10.58 1.77 -10.95
C ARG A 162 -9.36 1.82 -10.02
N PRO A 163 -9.27 0.99 -8.97
CA PRO A 163 -8.10 0.94 -8.10
C PRO A 163 -6.75 0.67 -8.80
N VAL A 164 -6.77 0.03 -9.97
CA VAL A 164 -5.57 -0.18 -10.81
C VAL A 164 -4.89 1.13 -11.21
N GLU A 165 -5.61 2.25 -11.26
CA GLU A 165 -5.00 3.56 -11.52
C GLU A 165 -3.98 3.96 -10.44
N GLY A 166 -4.07 3.41 -9.23
CA GLY A 166 -3.06 3.59 -8.19
C GLY A 166 -1.72 2.92 -8.52
N PHE A 167 -1.76 1.77 -9.21
CA PHE A 167 -0.57 1.10 -9.74
C PHE A 167 0.09 1.96 -10.80
N ASP A 168 -0.70 2.44 -11.76
CA ASP A 168 -0.22 3.31 -12.84
C ASP A 168 0.41 4.60 -12.28
N LEU A 169 -0.22 5.20 -11.26
CA LEU A 169 0.29 6.40 -10.57
C LEU A 169 1.66 6.16 -9.92
N LEU A 170 1.81 5.05 -9.18
CA LEU A 170 3.09 4.70 -8.53
C LEU A 170 4.21 4.53 -9.56
N HIS A 171 3.92 3.78 -10.63
CA HIS A 171 4.90 3.51 -11.68
C HIS A 171 5.26 4.77 -12.46
N HIS A 172 4.28 5.61 -12.77
CA HIS A 172 4.53 6.90 -13.40
C HIS A 172 5.47 7.76 -12.54
N PHE A 173 5.17 7.92 -11.25
CA PHE A 173 5.95 8.73 -10.32
C PHE A 173 7.43 8.30 -10.23
N PHE A 174 7.69 7.00 -10.05
CA PHE A 174 9.06 6.52 -9.87
C PHE A 174 9.83 6.28 -11.18
N ARG A 175 9.17 6.29 -12.34
CA ARG A 175 9.84 6.32 -13.64
C ARG A 175 10.24 7.75 -14.03
N SER A 176 9.45 8.75 -13.65
CA SER A 176 9.73 10.16 -13.95
C SER A 176 10.72 10.81 -12.99
N VAL A 177 10.86 10.28 -11.77
CA VAL A 177 11.81 10.76 -10.77
C VAL A 177 13.08 9.88 -10.78
N PRO A 178 14.26 10.40 -11.17
CA PRO A 178 15.51 9.66 -11.04
C PRO A 178 15.77 9.28 -9.57
N PRO A 179 16.33 8.09 -9.27
CA PRO A 179 16.74 7.78 -7.91
C PRO A 179 17.74 8.85 -7.45
N ALA A 180 17.45 9.50 -6.32
CA ALA A 180 18.32 10.54 -5.78
C ALA A 180 19.71 9.96 -5.55
N SER A 181 20.67 10.40 -6.37
CA SER A 181 22.09 10.19 -6.14
C SER A 181 22.43 10.82 -4.80
N HIS A 182 23.03 10.06 -3.89
CA HIS A 182 23.65 10.62 -2.69
C HIS A 182 24.74 11.62 -3.13
N SER A 183 24.50 12.92 -3.02
CA SER A 183 25.56 13.92 -3.11
C SER A 183 25.42 14.99 -2.05
N SER A 184 26.50 15.10 -1.29
CA SER A 184 26.80 16.07 -0.25
C SER A 184 26.63 17.53 -0.71
N THR A 185 26.02 18.32 0.18
CA THR A 185 26.24 19.74 0.51
C THR A 185 27.02 20.63 -0.48
N GLN A 186 26.35 21.64 -1.07
CA GLN A 186 26.57 23.08 -0.80
C GLN A 186 25.57 23.98 -1.57
N PRO A 187 25.26 25.21 -1.08
CA PRO A 187 24.18 26.04 -1.62
C PRO A 187 24.62 27.26 -2.46
N ALA A 188 23.60 27.81 -3.17
CA ALA A 188 23.39 29.20 -3.65
C ALA A 188 23.66 29.49 -5.15
N PRO A 189 23.08 30.57 -5.75
CA PRO A 189 22.09 31.53 -5.24
C PRO A 189 20.83 31.72 -6.13
N SER A 190 19.89 32.44 -5.53
CA SER A 190 18.59 32.95 -6.00
C SER A 190 18.56 33.71 -7.33
N SER A 191 17.45 33.59 -8.06
CA SER A 191 16.98 34.61 -9.01
C SER A 191 15.47 34.75 -8.90
N GLN A 192 15.05 35.91 -8.41
CA GLN A 192 13.66 36.36 -8.40
C GLN A 192 13.21 36.68 -9.83
N THR A 193 12.00 36.28 -10.20
CA THR A 193 11.23 36.98 -11.24
C THR A 193 9.78 37.05 -10.81
N HIS A 194 9.29 38.29 -10.70
CA HIS A 194 7.89 38.64 -10.54
C HIS A 194 7.14 38.33 -11.84
N ALA A 195 6.04 37.59 -11.75
CA ALA A 195 4.98 37.64 -12.75
C ALA A 195 3.63 37.39 -12.06
N THR A 196 2.89 38.48 -11.85
CA THR A 196 1.45 38.49 -11.63
C THR A 196 0.78 37.94 -12.89
N LEU A 197 -0.26 37.08 -12.77
CA LEU A 197 -1.48 37.07 -13.60
C LEU A 197 -2.39 35.84 -13.31
N ASP A 198 -3.68 36.14 -13.17
CA ASP A 198 -4.89 35.32 -13.44
C ASP A 198 -5.21 34.03 -12.65
N ALA A 199 -5.87 34.22 -11.50
CA ALA A 199 -6.45 33.17 -10.64
C ALA A 199 -7.73 32.49 -11.20
N GLY A 200 -7.99 32.57 -12.51
CA GLY A 200 -9.26 32.12 -13.12
C GLY A 200 -9.16 30.94 -14.10
N LYS A 201 -7.94 30.46 -14.41
CA LYS A 201 -7.71 29.48 -15.49
C LYS A 201 -6.89 28.25 -15.11
N GLU A 202 -6.30 28.22 -13.91
CA GLU A 202 -5.38 27.15 -13.49
C GLU A 202 -6.07 25.81 -13.16
N ASP A 203 -7.37 25.80 -12.88
CA ASP A 203 -8.06 24.57 -12.45
C ASP A 203 -8.31 23.55 -13.58
N ALA A 204 -8.27 23.98 -14.85
CA ALA A 204 -8.50 23.08 -15.99
C ALA A 204 -7.22 22.39 -16.49
N ASP A 205 -6.04 22.99 -16.28
CA ASP A 205 -4.76 22.51 -16.83
C ASP A 205 -4.02 21.51 -15.93
N ARG A 206 -4.49 21.29 -14.69
CA ARG A 206 -3.87 20.35 -13.73
C ARG A 206 -4.42 18.92 -13.80
N ALA A 207 -5.25 18.63 -14.81
CA ALA A 207 -5.78 17.29 -15.05
C ALA A 207 -4.67 16.32 -15.48
N GLY A 208 -3.92 15.80 -14.50
CA GLY A 208 -2.81 14.86 -14.72
C GLY A 208 -1.53 15.18 -13.94
N GLU A 209 -1.45 16.31 -13.23
CA GLU A 209 -0.29 16.61 -12.38
C GLU A 209 -0.20 15.58 -11.24
N VAL A 210 0.96 14.93 -11.12
CA VAL A 210 1.26 14.01 -10.02
C VAL A 210 1.97 14.78 -8.92
N LEU A 211 1.30 14.87 -7.77
CA LEU A 211 1.80 15.55 -6.58
C LEU A 211 2.19 14.52 -5.51
N PHE A 212 3.10 14.91 -4.62
CA PHE A 212 3.49 14.07 -3.50
C PHE A 212 3.91 14.88 -2.27
N LEU A 213 3.91 14.22 -1.11
CA LEU A 213 4.53 14.68 0.12
C LEU A 213 5.44 13.62 0.69
N ASP A 214 6.55 14.07 1.26
CA ASP A 214 7.31 13.27 2.21
C ASP A 214 6.53 13.20 3.53
N VAL A 215 6.26 11.98 3.95
CA VAL A 215 5.57 11.64 5.18
C VAL A 215 6.42 10.70 6.02
N LYS A 216 6.19 10.70 7.33
CA LYS A 216 6.87 9.78 8.24
C LYS A 216 6.53 8.34 7.86
N THR A 217 7.54 7.48 7.82
CA THR A 217 7.33 6.04 7.67
C THR A 217 6.71 5.43 8.92
N VAL A 218 5.68 4.60 8.75
CA VAL A 218 4.99 3.90 9.83
C VAL A 218 5.09 2.40 9.62
N SER A 219 5.42 1.65 10.67
CA SER A 219 5.41 0.19 10.64
C SER A 219 4.02 -0.33 10.97
N VAL A 220 3.51 -1.24 10.14
CA VAL A 220 2.21 -1.89 10.34
C VAL A 220 2.32 -3.38 10.11
N SER A 221 1.48 -4.15 10.79
CA SER A 221 1.33 -5.59 10.54
C SER A 221 0.20 -5.84 9.53
N GLY A 222 0.30 -6.93 8.79
CA GLY A 222 -0.75 -7.37 7.90
C GLY A 222 -0.75 -8.89 7.73
N THR A 223 -1.81 -9.39 7.11
CA THR A 223 -1.98 -10.81 6.83
C THR A 223 -2.28 -11.06 5.35
N LEU A 224 -1.60 -12.04 4.76
CA LEU A 224 -1.81 -12.52 3.40
C LEU A 224 -3.15 -13.25 3.22
#